data_AF-A0A1H5L649-F1
#
_entry.id   AF-A0A1H5L649-F1
#
_cell.length_a   1.000
_cell.length_b   1.000
_cell.length_c   1.000
_cell.angle_alpha   90.00
_cell.angle_beta   90.00
_cell.angle_gamma   90.00
#
_symmetry.space_group_name_H-M   'P 1'
#
loop_
_entity.id
_entity.type
_entity.pdbx_description
1 polymer ?
#
loop_
_entity_poly.entity_id
_entity_poly.type
_entity_poly.pdbx_seq_one_letter_code
_entity_poly.pdbx_strand_id
1 'polypeptide(L)'
;MSFFDSYEVVGPYRRDRHHAHRLATNGHIRARVAFLQAQASRSAVITLEGLLAQAEEARVGAMAAGQFGAAIAAIKEIGILSGLRVEKREQAHKTIDQMTNDELRAIAARGRPQ
;
A
#
# COMPACT_ATOMS: atom_id res chain seq x y z
N MET A 1 1.21 17.40 4.55
CA MET A 1 1.57 18.72 4.00
C MET A 1 0.33 19.59 4.03
N SER A 2 0.26 20.54 4.96
CA SER A 2 -0.93 21.38 5.12
C SER A 2 -0.94 22.44 4.01
N PHE A 3 -2.12 22.96 3.67
CA PHE A 3 -2.32 24.01 2.65
C PHE A 3 -1.42 25.26 2.84
N PHE A 4 -0.85 25.44 4.03
CA PHE A 4 0.03 26.54 4.39
C PHE A 4 1.51 26.37 3.98
N ASP A 5 1.96 25.17 3.60
CA ASP A 5 3.37 24.92 3.23
C ASP A 5 3.74 25.40 1.82
N SER A 6 2.76 25.70 0.95
CA SER A 6 3.02 25.96 -0.48
C SER A 6 3.51 27.39 -0.81
N TYR A 7 3.65 28.29 0.17
CA TYR A 7 3.86 29.73 -0.08
C TYR A 7 5.33 30.16 -0.25
N GLU A 8 6.30 29.30 0.05
CA GLU A 8 7.72 29.69 0.03
C GLU A 8 8.41 29.45 -1.31
N VAL A 9 7.80 28.68 -2.22
CA VAL A 9 8.49 28.19 -3.44
C VAL A 9 8.17 29.00 -4.70
N VAL A 10 7.20 29.92 -4.66
CA VAL A 10 6.71 30.66 -5.85
C VAL A 10 6.62 32.17 -5.62
N GLY A 11 7.75 32.87 -5.77
CA GLY A 11 7.81 34.33 -5.96
C GLY A 11 7.40 35.19 -4.75
N PRO A 12 7.45 36.54 -4.86
CA PRO A 12 7.49 37.49 -3.74
C PRO A 12 6.12 37.76 -3.08
N TYR A 13 5.27 36.74 -2.95
CA TYR A 13 3.95 36.89 -2.34
C TYR A 13 4.02 36.74 -0.83
N ARG A 14 3.69 37.81 -0.09
CA ARG A 14 3.56 37.80 1.38
C ARG A 14 2.45 36.81 1.80
N ARG A 15 2.68 36.10 2.91
CA ARG A 15 1.70 35.17 3.52
C ARG A 15 0.37 35.89 3.80
N ASP A 16 -0.61 35.70 2.92
CA ASP A 16 -1.96 36.24 3.05
C ASP A 16 -2.98 35.12 2.83
N ARG A 17 -3.76 34.82 3.86
CA ARG A 17 -4.79 33.76 3.85
C ARG A 17 -5.91 34.07 2.86
N HIS A 18 -6.15 35.34 2.54
CA HIS A 18 -7.15 35.74 1.55
C HIS A 18 -6.68 35.44 0.12
N HIS A 19 -5.39 35.65 -0.16
CA HIS A 19 -4.79 35.24 -1.44
C HIS A 19 -4.84 33.73 -1.62
N ALA A 20 -4.49 32.99 -0.56
CA ALA A 20 -4.57 31.55 -0.50
C ALA A 20 -5.96 31.00 -0.87
N HIS A 21 -6.99 31.51 -0.21
CA HIS A 21 -8.38 31.12 -0.45
C HIS A 21 -8.83 31.45 -1.89
N ARG A 22 -8.45 32.62 -2.41
CA ARG A 22 -8.75 33.02 -3.80
C ARG A 22 -8.06 32.13 -4.82
N LEU A 23 -6.81 31.75 -4.60
CA LEU A 23 -6.07 30.80 -5.44
C LEU A 23 -6.72 29.41 -5.42
N ALA A 24 -7.17 28.92 -4.26
CA ALA A 24 -7.87 27.65 -4.15
C ALA A 24 -9.25 27.64 -4.80
N THR A 25 -9.91 28.80 -4.92
CA THR A 25 -11.22 28.94 -5.58
C THR A 25 -11.07 29.15 -7.10
N ASN A 26 -9.86 29.46 -7.59
CA ASN A 26 -9.59 29.60 -9.02
C ASN A 26 -9.74 28.25 -9.73
N GLY A 27 -10.69 28.18 -10.67
CA GLY A 27 -11.04 26.96 -11.40
C GLY A 27 -9.86 26.31 -12.13
N HIS A 28 -8.91 27.11 -12.65
CA HIS A 28 -7.71 26.58 -13.31
C HIS A 28 -6.75 25.90 -12.34
N ILE A 29 -6.57 26.48 -11.15
CA ILE A 29 -5.70 25.91 -10.11
C ILE A 29 -6.34 24.65 -9.53
N ARG A 30 -7.66 24.65 -9.31
CA ARG A 30 -8.41 23.44 -8.91
C ARG A 30 -8.29 22.32 -9.92
N ALA A 31 -8.51 22.63 -11.21
CA ALA A 31 -8.36 21.66 -12.28
C ALA A 31 -6.92 21.14 -12.37
N ARG A 32 -5.92 22.00 -12.17
CA ARG A 32 -4.51 21.60 -12.17
C ARG A 32 -4.16 20.72 -10.97
N VAL A 33 -4.63 21.05 -9.77
CA VAL A 33 -4.44 20.23 -8.56
C VAL A 33 -5.13 18.87 -8.73
N ALA A 34 -6.36 18.84 -9.24
CA ALA A 34 -7.08 17.60 -9.50
C ALA A 34 -6.37 16.74 -10.57
N PHE A 35 -5.84 17.35 -11.63
CA PHE A 35 -5.05 16.66 -12.65
C PHE A 35 -3.77 16.06 -12.06
N LEU A 36 -3.03 16.83 -11.25
CA LEU A 36 -1.81 16.36 -10.59
C LEU A 36 -2.11 15.26 -9.56
N GLN A 37 -3.19 15.38 -8.80
CA GLN A 37 -3.65 14.35 -7.86
C GLN A 37 -4.11 13.08 -8.59
N ALA A 38 -4.76 13.20 -9.75
CA ALA A 38 -5.13 12.07 -10.59
C ALA A 38 -3.93 11.41 -11.27
N GLN A 39 -2.84 12.14 -11.52
CA GLN A 39 -1.58 11.59 -12.00
C GLN A 39 -0.82 10.90 -10.86
N ALA A 40 -0.78 11.51 -9.67
CA ALA A 40 -0.18 10.92 -8.49
C ALA A 40 -0.95 9.68 -8.00
N SER A 41 -2.28 9.66 -8.12
CA SER A 41 -3.09 8.49 -7.79
C SER A 41 -2.79 7.33 -8.75
N ARG A 42 -2.52 7.59 -10.03
CA ARG A 42 -2.05 6.55 -10.97
C ARG A 42 -0.67 6.01 -10.60
N SER A 43 0.21 6.82 -10.04
CA SER A 43 1.50 6.36 -9.50
C SER A 43 1.39 5.64 -8.16
N ALA A 44 0.33 5.90 -7.39
CA ALA A 44 0.02 5.22 -6.12
C ALA A 44 -0.83 3.93 -6.30
N VAL A 45 -1.33 3.68 -7.50
CA VAL A 45 -1.92 2.37 -7.85
C VAL A 45 -0.76 1.38 -7.88
N ILE A 46 -0.75 0.46 -6.93
CA ILE A 46 0.11 -0.72 -6.98
C ILE A 46 -0.26 -1.48 -8.26
N THR A 47 0.60 -1.39 -9.28
CA THR A 47 0.43 -2.13 -10.53
C THR A 47 1.13 -3.48 -10.44
N LEU A 48 0.67 -4.45 -11.23
CA LEU A 48 1.34 -5.74 -11.36
C LEU A 48 2.80 -5.58 -11.79
N GLU A 49 3.05 -4.69 -12.75
CA GLU A 49 4.39 -4.36 -13.25
C GLU A 49 5.27 -3.77 -12.14
N GLY A 50 4.71 -2.90 -11.30
CA GLY A 50 5.41 -2.32 -10.15
C GLY A 50 5.76 -3.37 -9.09
N LEU A 51 4.84 -4.30 -8.80
CA LEU A 51 5.10 -5.41 -7.88
C LEU A 51 6.18 -6.36 -8.41
N LEU A 52 6.16 -6.66 -9.71
CA LEU A 52 7.19 -7.48 -10.34
C LEU A 52 8.57 -6.80 -10.28
N ALA A 53 8.64 -5.49 -10.54
CA ALA A 53 9.87 -4.73 -10.43
C ALA A 53 10.43 -4.72 -9.00
N GLN A 54 9.57 -4.48 -8.00
CA GLN A 54 9.96 -4.52 -6.59
C GLN A 54 10.42 -5.91 -6.14
N ALA A 55 9.75 -6.97 -6.59
CA ALA A 55 10.15 -8.34 -6.27
C ALA A 55 11.52 -8.69 -6.90
N GLU A 56 11.81 -8.20 -8.11
CA GLU A 56 13.12 -8.38 -8.74
C GLU A 56 14.23 -7.58 -8.04
N GLU A 57 13.98 -6.33 -7.65
CA GLU A 57 14.91 -5.55 -6.83
C GLU A 57 15.21 -6.25 -5.50
N ALA A 58 14.18 -6.78 -4.82
CA ALA A 58 14.35 -7.55 -3.59
C ALA A 58 15.16 -8.83 -3.83
N ARG A 59 14.94 -9.53 -4.95
CA ARG A 59 15.72 -10.72 -5.33
C ARG A 59 17.20 -10.37 -5.51
N VAL A 60 17.51 -9.31 -6.26
CA VAL A 60 18.89 -8.85 -6.50
C VAL A 60 19.56 -8.45 -5.20
N GLY A 61 18.89 -7.66 -4.35
CA GLY A 61 19.41 -7.25 -3.04
C GLY A 61 19.67 -8.44 -2.11
N ALA A 62 18.76 -9.41 -2.07
CA ALA A 62 18.91 -10.62 -1.27
C ALA A 62 20.07 -11.51 -1.76
N MET A 63 20.26 -11.63 -3.07
CA MET A 63 21.40 -12.35 -3.67
C MET A 63 22.72 -11.67 -3.30
N ALA A 64 22.79 -10.34 -3.42
CA ALA A 64 23.99 -9.57 -3.05
C ALA A 64 24.33 -9.68 -1.55
N ALA A 65 23.31 -9.76 -0.70
CA ALA A 65 23.47 -9.93 0.75
C ALA A 65 23.72 -11.39 1.20
N GLY A 66 23.79 -12.35 0.26
CA GLY A 66 23.92 -13.79 0.59
C GLY A 66 22.68 -14.40 1.26
N GLN A 67 21.56 -13.69 1.26
CA GLN A 67 20.29 -14.10 1.89
C GLN A 67 19.47 -14.94 0.90
N PHE A 68 19.98 -16.12 0.53
CA PHE A 68 19.38 -16.95 -0.51
C PHE A 68 17.94 -17.39 -0.22
N GLY A 69 17.56 -17.54 1.06
CA GLY A 69 16.19 -17.84 1.45
C GLY A 69 15.21 -16.73 1.04
N ALA A 70 15.60 -15.46 1.22
CA ALA A 70 14.81 -14.32 0.79
C ALA A 70 14.80 -14.19 -0.75
N ALA A 71 15.92 -14.48 -1.41
CA ALA A 71 15.97 -14.50 -2.88
C ALA A 71 15.03 -15.56 -3.48
N ILE A 72 14.99 -16.76 -2.89
CA ILE A 72 14.06 -17.83 -3.30
C ILE A 72 12.61 -17.42 -3.05
N ALA A 73 12.31 -16.74 -1.95
CA ALA A 73 10.97 -16.22 -1.69
C ALA A 73 10.55 -15.18 -2.74
N ALA A 74 11.44 -14.25 -3.10
CA ALA A 74 11.18 -13.28 -4.16
C ALA A 74 10.95 -13.95 -5.52
N ILE A 75 11.72 -14.99 -5.87
CA ILE A 75 11.51 -15.77 -7.11
C ILE A 75 10.13 -16.45 -7.12
N LYS A 76 9.69 -17.00 -5.98
CA LYS A 76 8.35 -17.59 -5.86
C LYS A 76 7.27 -16.54 -6.08
N GLU A 77 7.44 -15.36 -5.48
CA GLU A 77 6.51 -14.25 -5.62
C GLU A 77 6.42 -13.77 -7.07
N ILE A 78 7.54 -13.65 -7.77
CA ILE A 78 7.57 -13.35 -9.22
C ILE A 78 6.79 -14.41 -10.00
N GLY A 79 6.96 -15.69 -9.69
CA GLY A 79 6.21 -16.79 -10.30
C GLY A 79 4.69 -16.68 -10.07
N ILE A 80 4.28 -16.25 -8.88
CA ILE A 80 2.86 -16.06 -8.53
C ILE A 80 2.28 -14.86 -9.25
N LEU A 81 2.96 -13.72 -9.21
CA LEU A 81 2.54 -12.47 -9.85
C LEU A 81 2.45 -12.62 -11.38
N SER A 82 3.39 -13.33 -11.99
CA SER A 82 3.37 -13.62 -13.44
C SER A 82 2.35 -14.67 -13.86
N GLY A 83 1.70 -15.36 -12.91
CA GLY A 83 0.77 -16.45 -13.18
C GLY A 83 1.43 -17.76 -13.62
N LEU A 84 2.76 -17.83 -13.63
CA LEU A 84 3.53 -19.05 -13.95
C LEU A 84 3.49 -20.10 -12.83
N ARG A 85 3.16 -19.66 -11.61
CA ARG A 85 3.02 -20.50 -10.42
C ARG A 85 1.69 -20.22 -9.75
N VAL A 86 0.96 -21.28 -9.42
CA VAL A 86 -0.27 -21.20 -8.62
C VAL A 86 -0.03 -21.85 -7.27
N GLU A 87 -0.28 -21.11 -6.19
CA GLU A 87 -0.25 -21.66 -4.83
C GLU A 87 -1.69 -21.97 -4.38
N LYS A 88 -2.00 -23.26 -4.31
CA LYS A 88 -3.28 -23.72 -3.75
C LYS A 88 -3.14 -23.87 -2.25
N ARG A 89 -4.02 -23.20 -1.49
CA ARG A 89 -4.13 -23.37 -0.04
C ARG A 89 -5.56 -23.75 0.34
N GLU A 90 -5.70 -24.86 1.03
CA GLU A 90 -6.98 -25.24 1.63
C GLU A 90 -7.10 -24.54 2.98
N GLN A 91 -8.15 -23.74 3.14
CA GLN A 91 -8.51 -23.11 4.40
C GLN A 91 -9.63 -23.95 5.02
N ALA A 92 -9.27 -24.83 5.95
CA ALA A 92 -10.25 -25.56 6.75
C ALA A 92 -10.81 -24.62 7.83
N HIS A 93 -11.81 -23.83 7.47
CA HIS A 93 -12.56 -23.03 8.44
C HIS A 93 -13.64 -23.93 9.05
N LYS A 94 -13.48 -24.32 10.32
CA LYS A 94 -14.61 -24.87 11.08
C LYS A 94 -15.59 -23.72 11.32
N THR A 95 -16.79 -23.81 10.78
CA THR A 95 -17.88 -22.91 11.18
C THR A 95 -18.14 -23.11 12.67
N ILE A 96 -18.44 -22.04 13.42
CA ILE A 96 -18.71 -22.10 14.88
C ILE A 96 -19.73 -23.21 15.20
N ASP A 97 -20.72 -23.39 14.33
CA ASP A 97 -21.78 -24.41 14.44
C ASP A 97 -21.29 -25.86 14.29
N GLN A 98 -20.06 -26.06 13.80
CA GLN A 98 -19.42 -27.37 13.61
C GLN A 98 -18.39 -27.66 14.71
N MET A 99 -18.23 -26.75 15.67
CA MET A 99 -17.31 -26.90 16.79
C MET A 99 -18.01 -27.55 17.97
N THR A 100 -17.34 -28.46 18.66
CA THR A 100 -17.89 -29.03 19.89
C THR A 100 -17.89 -27.99 21.01
N ASN A 101 -18.75 -28.17 22.02
CA ASN A 101 -18.83 -27.26 23.17
C ASN A 101 -17.46 -27.09 23.89
N ASP A 102 -16.61 -28.10 23.86
CA ASP A 102 -15.26 -28.05 24.44
C ASP A 102 -14.32 -27.16 23.61
N GLU A 103 -14.40 -27.24 22.28
CA GLU A 103 -13.63 -26.37 21.37
C GLU A 103 -14.07 -24.90 21.50
N LEU A 104 -15.37 -24.64 21.67
CA LEU A 104 -15.90 -23.29 21.91
C LEU A 104 -15.45 -22.71 23.25
N ARG A 105 -15.45 -23.52 24.31
CA ARG A 105 -14.95 -23.11 25.64
C ARG A 105 -13.46 -22.76 25.62
N ALA A 106 -12.65 -23.51 24.86
CA ALA A 106 -11.22 -23.24 24.72
C ALA A 106 -10.94 -21.90 24.00
N ILE A 107 -11.76 -21.53 23.01
CA ILE A 107 -11.65 -20.24 22.32
C ILE A 107 -12.08 -19.09 23.24
N ALA A 108 -13.19 -19.25 23.96
CA ALA A 108 -13.68 -18.24 24.91
C ALA A 108 -12.68 -17.97 26.05
N ALA A 109 -11.95 -19.00 26.51
CA ALA A 109 -10.88 -18.85 27.50
C ALA A 109 -9.66 -18.08 26.96
N ARG A 110 -9.37 -18.20 25.66
CA ARG A 110 -8.23 -17.53 25.00
C ARG A 110 -8.46 -16.02 24.78
N GLY A 111 -9.73 -15.59 24.73
CA GLY A 111 -10.13 -14.20 24.46
C GLY A 111 -10.30 -13.31 25.70
N ARG A 112 -10.08 -13.81 26.92
CA ARG A 112 -10.11 -12.98 28.13
C ARG A 112 -8.74 -12.33 28.36
N PRO A 113 -8.57 -11.01 28.17
CA PRO A 113 -7.42 -10.32 28.74
C PRO A 113 -7.48 -10.43 30.27
N GLN A 114 -6.33 -10.69 30.91
CA GLN A 114 -6.15 -10.65 32.36
C GLN A 114 -6.28 -9.23 32.88
#